data_AF-A0A3A4XLR1-F1
#
_entry.id   AF-A0A3A4XLR1-F1
#
_cell.length_a   1.000
_cell.length_b   1.000
_cell.length_c   1.000
_cell.angle_alpha   90.00
_cell.angle_beta   90.00
_cell.angle_gamma   90.00
#
_symmetry.space_group_name_H-M   'P 1'
#
loop_
_entity.id
_entity.type
_entity.pdbx_description
1 polymer ?
#
loop_
_entity_poly.entity_id
_entity_poly.type
_entity_poly.pdbx_seq_one_letter_code
_entity_poly.pdbx_strand_id
1 'polypeptide(L)'
;MPYCLQFVNKKEGCLARKTSPSIASLRSLIKRHHLTLSDLKNEIGSKSTVSLILSGKRNLTRTHAEKLSARFKISPGVFFDPVQSLLFIGKSPRVPRRNLLDPLVEPEEQVEDALLTDVAIKANRRAATAQQNLLQGLRMSIQRIVTHER
;
A
#
# COMPACT_ATOMS: atom_id res chain seq x y z
N MET A 1 -31.41 26.18 3.57
CA MET A 1 -30.49 25.02 3.44
C MET A 1 -31.12 24.05 2.48
N PRO A 2 -30.85 24.14 1.16
CA PRO A 2 -29.97 23.11 0.57
C PRO A 2 -29.35 23.54 -0.78
N TYR A 3 -28.23 22.95 -1.22
CA TYR A 3 -28.06 22.65 -2.64
C TYR A 3 -27.35 21.30 -2.81
N CYS A 4 -28.20 20.30 -3.03
CA CYS A 4 -27.89 19.11 -3.79
C CYS A 4 -27.67 19.54 -5.25
N LEU A 5 -26.49 19.28 -5.82
CA LEU A 5 -26.28 19.34 -7.26
C LEU A 5 -25.54 18.09 -7.70
N GLN A 6 -26.34 17.29 -8.39
CA GLN A 6 -26.04 16.09 -9.14
C GLN A 6 -25.02 16.33 -10.26
N PHE A 7 -24.31 15.23 -10.57
CA PHE A 7 -23.78 14.85 -11.89
C PHE A 7 -22.72 15.76 -12.54
N VAL A 8 -21.52 15.20 -12.78
CA VAL A 8 -20.83 15.18 -14.09
C VAL A 8 -19.66 14.18 -14.02
N ASN A 9 -19.77 13.13 -14.84
CA ASN A 9 -18.71 12.31 -15.47
C ASN A 9 -17.94 11.21 -14.70
N LYS A 10 -18.59 10.05 -14.70
CA LYS A 10 -18.03 8.73 -15.04
C LYS A 10 -17.19 8.82 -16.34
N LYS A 11 -15.86 8.97 -16.25
CA LYS A 11 -14.79 8.42 -17.15
C LYS A 11 -13.41 9.03 -16.80
N GLU A 12 -12.80 8.61 -15.70
CA GLU A 12 -11.34 8.64 -15.58
C GLU A 12 -10.88 7.19 -15.52
N GLY A 13 -11.15 6.47 -16.61
CA GLY A 13 -10.59 5.16 -16.84
C GLY A 13 -9.07 5.31 -16.81
N CYS A 14 -8.43 4.45 -16.01
CA CYS A 14 -7.00 4.14 -16.01
C CYS A 14 -6.20 4.87 -17.12
N LEU A 15 -5.77 6.10 -16.88
CA LEU A 15 -4.78 6.78 -17.71
C LEU A 15 -3.42 6.11 -17.43
N ALA A 16 -3.24 4.91 -17.97
CA ALA A 16 -2.00 4.15 -18.02
C ALA A 16 -1.00 4.79 -19.02
N ARG A 17 -0.93 6.13 -19.05
CA ARG A 17 0.20 6.86 -19.62
C ARG A 17 1.12 7.21 -18.46
N LYS A 18 2.43 7.01 -18.65
CA LYS A 18 3.50 7.41 -17.72
C LYS A 18 3.31 8.89 -17.36
N THR A 19 2.60 9.15 -16.27
CA THR A 19 2.20 10.49 -15.85
C THR A 19 3.27 11.00 -14.91
N SER A 20 3.72 12.23 -15.12
CA SER A 20 4.71 12.84 -14.23
C SER A 20 4.12 12.96 -12.82
N PRO A 21 4.96 12.83 -11.76
CA PRO A 21 4.50 12.90 -10.38
C PRO A 21 3.76 14.22 -10.10
N SER A 22 4.23 15.32 -10.70
CA SER A 22 3.63 16.65 -10.58
C SER A 22 2.19 16.70 -11.10
N ILE A 23 1.92 16.10 -12.27
CA ILE A 23 0.57 16.08 -12.88
C ILE A 23 -0.35 15.17 -12.05
N ALA A 24 0.17 14.04 -11.57
CA ALA A 24 -0.59 13.10 -10.77
C ALA A 24 -1.00 13.72 -9.43
N SER A 25 -0.07 14.38 -8.73
CA SER A 25 -0.35 15.11 -7.48
C SER A 25 -1.34 16.25 -7.70
N LEU A 26 -1.18 17.04 -8.78
CA LEU A 26 -2.10 18.14 -9.10
C LEU A 26 -3.52 17.65 -9.39
N ARG A 27 -3.69 16.55 -10.15
CA ARG A 27 -5.01 15.94 -10.39
C ARG A 27 -5.67 15.49 -9.09
N SER A 28 -4.91 14.83 -8.22
CA SER A 28 -5.42 14.39 -6.92
C SER A 28 -5.81 15.56 -6.02
N LEU A 29 -5.05 16.66 -6.06
CA LEU A 29 -5.37 17.88 -5.31
C LEU A 29 -6.71 18.47 -5.76
N ILE A 30 -6.90 18.63 -7.07
CA ILE A 30 -8.16 19.12 -7.66
C ILE A 30 -9.33 18.23 -7.23
N LYS A 31 -9.14 16.91 -7.31
CA LYS A 31 -10.16 15.92 -6.95
C LYS A 31 -10.52 15.96 -5.46
N ARG A 32 -9.53 16.07 -4.57
CA ARG A 32 -9.73 16.06 -3.10
C ARG A 32 -10.38 17.33 -2.58
N HIS A 33 -10.08 18.48 -3.20
CA HIS A 33 -10.63 19.77 -2.78
C HIS A 33 -11.85 20.21 -3.62
N HIS A 34 -12.33 19.37 -4.54
CA HIS A 34 -13.44 19.69 -5.46
C HIS A 34 -13.29 21.04 -6.18
N LEU A 35 -12.05 21.41 -6.53
CA LEU A 35 -11.73 22.70 -7.13
C LEU A 35 -12.01 22.69 -8.62
N THR A 36 -12.36 23.84 -9.18
CA THR A 36 -12.37 24.04 -10.62
C THR A 36 -11.01 24.54 -11.10
N LEU A 37 -10.74 24.39 -12.41
CA LEU A 37 -9.50 24.92 -13.01
C LEU A 37 -9.36 26.44 -12.84
N SER A 38 -10.48 27.15 -12.66
CA SER A 38 -10.51 28.60 -12.43
C SER A 38 -10.01 28.98 -11.03
N ASP A 39 -10.22 28.13 -10.03
CA ASP A 39 -9.83 28.41 -8.64
C ASP A 39 -8.32 28.32 -8.42
N LEU A 40 -7.60 27.69 -9.35
CA LEU A 40 -6.14 27.59 -9.35
C LEU A 40 -5.45 28.79 -10.02
N LYS A 41 -6.22 29.80 -10.45
CA LYS A 41 -5.70 30.97 -11.16
C LYS A 41 -4.65 31.74 -10.39
N ASN A 42 -4.80 31.83 -9.08
CA ASN A 42 -3.90 32.58 -8.20
C ASN A 42 -2.53 31.89 -8.06
N GLU A 43 -2.49 30.56 -8.14
CA GLU A 43 -1.27 29.77 -7.88
C GLU A 43 -0.49 29.46 -9.16
N ILE A 44 -1.19 29.01 -10.20
CA ILE A 44 -0.58 28.49 -11.45
C ILE A 44 -0.77 29.47 -12.62
N GLY A 45 -1.85 30.25 -12.63
CA GLY A 45 -2.23 31.15 -13.72
C GLY A 45 -3.52 30.73 -14.43
N SER A 46 -3.78 31.26 -15.62
CA SER A 46 -5.06 31.09 -16.32
C SER A 46 -5.47 29.61 -16.53
N LYS A 47 -6.78 29.36 -16.68
CA LYS A 47 -7.36 28.04 -16.94
C LYS A 47 -6.65 27.31 -18.11
N SER A 48 -6.24 28.05 -19.14
CA SER A 48 -5.48 27.53 -20.28
C SER A 48 -4.13 26.96 -19.85
N THR A 49 -3.38 27.66 -19.00
CA THR A 49 -2.10 27.18 -18.47
C THR A 49 -2.26 25.91 -17.64
N VAL A 50 -3.29 25.86 -16.78
CA VAL A 50 -3.58 24.66 -15.97
C VAL A 50 -3.92 23.46 -16.87
N SER A 51 -4.72 23.67 -17.91
CA SER A 51 -5.07 22.63 -18.90
C SER A 51 -3.84 22.11 -19.65
N LEU A 52 -2.92 23.00 -20.05
CA LEU A 52 -1.66 22.62 -20.70
C LEU A 52 -0.77 21.78 -19.77
N ILE A 53 -0.73 22.12 -18.47
CA ILE A 53 0.03 21.36 -17.47
C ILE A 53 -0.58 19.97 -17.27
N LEU A 54 -1.90 19.88 -17.11
CA LEU A 54 -2.60 18.60 -16.96
C LEU A 54 -2.45 17.70 -18.19
N SER A 55 -2.32 18.31 -19.37
CA SER A 55 -2.08 17.61 -20.64
C SER A 55 -0.61 17.22 -20.84
N GLY A 56 0.31 17.68 -19.99
CA GLY A 56 1.75 17.43 -20.10
C GLY A 56 2.45 18.29 -21.16
N LYS A 57 1.78 19.26 -21.77
CA LYS A 57 2.38 20.20 -22.73
C LYS A 57 3.25 21.26 -22.05
N ARG A 58 3.03 21.50 -20.75
CA ARG A 58 3.80 22.45 -19.94
C ARG A 58 4.16 21.83 -18.59
N ASN A 59 5.36 22.11 -18.10
CA ASN A 59 5.84 21.62 -16.80
C ASN A 59 5.40 22.53 -15.65
N LEU A 60 5.21 21.93 -14.47
CA LEU A 60 4.98 22.65 -13.22
C LEU A 60 6.32 23.22 -12.72
N THR A 61 6.43 24.53 -12.57
CA THR A 61 7.63 25.18 -12.02
C THR A 61 7.65 25.12 -10.50
N ARG A 62 8.84 25.31 -9.92
CA ARG A 62 9.03 25.38 -8.46
C ARG A 62 8.19 26.48 -7.81
N THR A 63 8.09 27.63 -8.45
CA THR A 63 7.26 28.76 -8.01
C THR A 63 5.78 28.40 -7.91
N HIS A 64 5.25 27.62 -8.86
CA HIS A 64 3.86 27.15 -8.79
C HIS A 64 3.66 26.14 -7.66
N ALA A 65 4.63 25.23 -7.47
CA ALA A 65 4.56 24.24 -6.39
C ALA A 65 4.61 24.88 -5.00
N GLU A 66 5.42 25.93 -4.80
CA GLU A 66 5.50 26.69 -3.55
C GLU A 66 4.19 27.41 -3.23
N LYS A 67 3.57 28.03 -4.23
CA LYS A 67 2.26 28.67 -4.13
C LYS A 67 1.15 27.69 -3.75
N LEU A 68 1.09 26.54 -4.43
CA LEU A 68 0.18 25.45 -4.09
C LEU A 68 0.45 24.92 -2.67
N SER A 69 1.72 24.74 -2.31
CA SER A 69 2.15 24.33 -0.97
C SER A 69 1.62 25.28 0.10
N ALA A 70 1.79 26.59 -0.08
CA ALA A 70 1.35 27.60 0.88
C ALA A 70 -0.17 27.58 1.10
N ARG A 71 -0.96 27.45 0.02
CA ARG A 71 -2.43 27.44 0.12
C ARG A 71 -3.00 26.15 0.70
N PHE A 72 -2.47 25.00 0.29
CA PHE A 72 -2.99 23.69 0.68
C PHE A 72 -2.26 23.08 1.88
N LYS A 73 -1.24 23.75 2.41
CA LYS A 73 -0.38 23.27 3.50
C LYS A 73 0.24 21.90 3.20
N ILE A 74 0.67 21.69 1.96
CA ILE A 74 1.27 20.45 1.46
C ILE A 74 2.76 20.66 1.19
N SER A 75 3.62 19.67 1.47
CA SER A 75 5.05 19.80 1.15
C SER A 75 5.26 19.99 -0.37
N PRO A 76 6.10 20.95 -0.81
CA PRO A 76 6.38 21.14 -2.23
C PRO A 76 7.08 19.92 -2.86
N GLY A 77 7.72 19.07 -2.05
CA GLY A 77 8.36 17.83 -2.50
C GLY A 77 7.38 16.83 -3.13
N VAL A 78 6.09 16.90 -2.77
CA VAL A 78 5.02 16.04 -3.31
C VAL A 78 4.85 16.17 -4.83
N PHE A 79 5.26 17.30 -5.42
CA PHE A 79 5.15 17.52 -6.86
C PHE A 79 6.39 17.05 -7.64
N PHE A 80 7.53 16.87 -6.99
CA PHE A 80 8.80 16.54 -7.66
C PHE A 80 9.27 15.13 -7.36
N ASP A 81 9.06 14.65 -6.14
CA ASP A 81 9.48 13.32 -5.70
C ASP A 81 8.41 12.27 -6.04
N PRO A 82 8.75 11.22 -6.82
CA PRO A 82 7.80 10.16 -7.15
C PRO A 82 7.27 9.44 -5.90
N VAL A 83 8.10 9.20 -4.89
CA VAL A 83 7.68 8.52 -3.65
C VAL A 83 6.68 9.38 -2.89
N GLN A 84 7.00 10.67 -2.69
CA GLN A 84 6.09 11.59 -1.99
C GLN A 84 4.78 11.80 -2.75
N SER A 85 4.84 11.88 -4.09
CA SER A 85 3.64 11.99 -4.93
C SER A 85 2.72 10.78 -4.76
N LEU A 86 3.27 9.57 -4.74
CA LEU A 86 2.51 8.33 -4.60
C LEU A 86 1.80 8.26 -3.25
N LEU A 87 2.51 8.61 -2.18
CA LEU A 87 1.96 8.68 -0.83
C LEU A 87 0.79 9.68 -0.76
N PHE A 88 0.93 10.86 -1.36
CA PHE A 88 -0.12 11.87 -1.37
C PHE A 88 -1.38 11.45 -2.15
N ILE A 89 -1.21 10.66 -3.22
CA ILE A 89 -2.31 10.15 -4.06
C ILE A 89 -3.03 8.97 -3.39
N GLY A 90 -2.51 8.43 -2.29
CA GLY A 90 -3.03 7.22 -1.63
C GLY A 90 -2.59 5.92 -2.32
N LYS A 91 -1.56 5.98 -3.17
CA LYS A 91 -0.92 4.80 -3.75
C LYS A 91 0.28 4.45 -2.88
N SER A 92 0.16 3.42 -2.04
CA SER A 92 1.32 2.95 -1.28
C SER A 92 2.42 2.50 -2.24
N PRO A 93 3.65 3.05 -2.13
CA PRO A 93 4.76 2.59 -2.96
C PRO A 93 4.98 1.09 -2.69
N ARG A 94 5.00 0.29 -3.75
CA ARG A 94 5.48 -1.09 -3.65
C ARG A 94 6.96 -1.01 -3.33
N VAL A 95 7.30 -1.17 -2.05
CA VAL A 95 8.67 -1.39 -1.61
C VAL A 95 9.14 -2.69 -2.25
N PRO A 96 10.25 -2.70 -3.01
CA PRO A 96 10.94 -3.94 -3.28
C PRO A 96 11.19 -4.59 -1.94
N ARG A 97 10.66 -5.80 -1.71
CA ARG A 97 11.11 -6.61 -0.59
C ARG A 97 12.59 -6.82 -0.87
N ARG A 98 13.47 -6.12 -0.15
CA ARG A 98 14.89 -6.50 -0.13
C ARG A 98 14.89 -8.00 0.18
N ASN A 99 15.56 -8.79 -0.64
CA ASN A 99 15.91 -10.12 -0.21
C ASN A 99 16.92 -9.89 0.90
N LEU A 100 16.60 -10.30 2.13
CA LEU A 100 17.48 -10.10 3.30
C LEU A 100 18.70 -11.05 3.24
N LEU A 101 19.02 -11.54 2.04
CA LEU A 101 20.10 -12.45 1.69
C LEU A 101 21.15 -11.70 0.86
N ASP A 102 21.38 -10.42 1.18
CA ASP A 102 22.59 -9.72 0.79
C ASP A 102 23.75 -10.34 1.59
N PRO A 103 24.74 -11.01 0.96
CA PRO A 103 25.78 -11.77 1.67
C PRO A 103 26.79 -10.91 2.45
N LEU A 104 26.63 -9.58 2.43
CA LEU A 104 27.53 -8.61 3.08
C LEU A 104 26.95 -8.03 4.37
N VAL A 105 25.84 -8.59 4.88
CA VAL A 105 25.39 -8.37 6.26
C VAL A 105 25.83 -9.58 7.05
N GLU A 106 26.77 -9.34 7.98
CA GLU A 106 27.26 -10.33 8.94
C GLU A 106 26.07 -11.09 9.57
N PRO A 107 26.11 -12.43 9.62
CA PRO A 107 25.02 -13.20 10.22
C PRO A 107 24.98 -12.92 11.72
N GLU A 108 23.93 -12.25 12.20
CA GLU A 108 23.67 -12.18 13.63
C GLU A 108 23.30 -13.57 14.14
N GLU A 109 24.16 -14.09 15.01
CA GLU A 109 24.21 -15.42 15.64
C GLU A 109 22.86 -15.91 16.24
N GLN A 110 21.86 -15.04 16.38
CA GLN A 110 20.57 -15.32 17.03
C GLN A 110 19.51 -15.94 16.11
N VAL A 111 19.69 -15.89 14.77
CA VAL A 111 18.67 -16.39 13.82
C VAL A 111 18.77 -17.89 13.57
N GLU A 112 19.97 -18.47 13.68
CA GLU A 112 20.23 -19.90 13.46
C GLU A 112 19.64 -20.77 14.60
N ASP A 113 19.64 -20.24 15.83
CA ASP A 113 19.07 -20.90 17.01
C ASP A 113 17.54 -21.02 16.96
N ALA A 114 16.85 -20.06 16.34
CA ALA A 114 15.39 -20.09 16.20
C ALA A 114 14.93 -21.22 15.25
N LEU A 115 15.68 -21.44 14.16
CA LEU A 115 15.37 -22.49 13.18
C LEU A 115 15.61 -23.90 13.73
N LEU A 116 16.67 -24.09 14.52
CA LEU A 116 16.92 -25.35 15.23
C LEU A 116 15.83 -25.64 16.28
N THR A 117 15.35 -24.60 16.96
CA THR A 117 14.27 -24.71 17.95
C THR A 117 12.93 -25.09 17.30
N ASP A 118 12.59 -24.53 16.14
CA ASP A 118 11.35 -24.85 15.44
C ASP A 118 11.32 -26.28 14.86
N VAL A 119 12.45 -26.77 14.34
CA VAL A 119 12.57 -28.16 13.87
C VAL A 119 12.42 -29.13 15.04
N ALA A 120 13.04 -28.84 16.18
CA ALA A 120 12.92 -29.65 17.39
C ALA A 120 11.49 -29.70 17.93
N ILE A 121 10.79 -28.55 18.01
CA ILE A 121 9.40 -28.49 18.46
C ILE A 121 8.48 -29.26 17.49
N LYS A 122 8.71 -29.14 16.18
CA LYS A 122 7.88 -29.83 15.16
C LYS A 122 8.10 -31.35 15.17
N ALA A 123 9.33 -31.81 15.38
CA ALA A 123 9.63 -33.22 15.57
C ALA A 123 8.93 -33.77 16.83
N ASN A 124 9.00 -33.07 17.95
CA ASN A 124 8.36 -33.48 19.21
C ASN A 124 6.83 -33.47 19.13
N ARG A 125 6.22 -32.47 18.48
CA ARG A 125 4.76 -32.44 18.25
C ARG A 125 4.29 -33.62 17.39
N ARG A 126 5.07 -34.02 16.38
CA ARG A 126 4.77 -35.20 15.54
C ARG A 126 4.85 -36.50 16.34
N ALA A 127 5.84 -36.64 17.21
CA ALA A 127 5.94 -37.79 18.11
C ALA A 127 4.74 -37.87 19.07
N ALA A 128 4.33 -36.74 19.66
CA ALA A 128 3.19 -36.68 20.58
C ALA A 128 1.85 -37.03 19.90
N THR A 129 1.63 -36.56 18.66
CA THR A 129 0.42 -36.90 17.90
C THR A 129 0.38 -38.39 17.53
N ALA A 130 1.53 -38.96 17.14
CA ALA A 130 1.62 -40.40 16.88
C ALA A 130 1.26 -41.22 18.13
N GLN A 131 1.78 -40.83 19.29
CA GLN A 131 1.47 -41.48 20.58
C GLN A 131 -0.02 -41.35 20.94
N GLN A 132 -0.60 -40.16 20.79
CA GLN A 132 -2.02 -39.92 21.07
C GLN A 132 -2.94 -40.76 20.18
N ASN A 133 -2.61 -40.89 18.89
CA ASN A 133 -3.38 -41.72 17.96
C ASN A 133 -3.32 -43.21 18.35
N LEU A 134 -2.16 -43.71 18.78
CA LEU A 134 -2.03 -45.08 19.27
C LEU A 134 -2.87 -45.31 20.53
N LEU A 135 -2.80 -44.41 21.50
CA LEU A 135 -3.58 -44.49 22.74
C LEU A 135 -5.09 -44.40 22.47
N GLN A 136 -5.50 -43.53 21.54
CA GLN A 136 -6.90 -43.44 21.13
C GLN A 136 -7.37 -44.73 20.45
N GLY A 137 -6.53 -45.33 19.59
CA GLY A 137 -6.81 -46.63 18.98
C GLY A 137 -7.02 -47.72 20.02
N LEU A 138 -6.10 -47.82 21.00
CA LEU A 138 -6.22 -48.77 22.11
C LEU A 138 -7.49 -48.51 22.94
N ARG A 139 -7.78 -47.25 23.27
CA ARG A 139 -9.00 -46.87 24.00
C ARG A 139 -10.26 -47.29 23.26
N MET A 140 -10.32 -47.08 21.94
CA MET A 140 -11.46 -47.48 21.12
C MET A 140 -11.62 -48.98 21.02
N SER A 141 -10.51 -49.73 20.94
CA SER A 141 -10.54 -51.20 20.96
C SER A 141 -11.03 -51.74 22.31
N ILE A 142 -10.51 -51.22 23.43
CA ILE A 142 -10.95 -51.60 24.77
C ILE A 142 -12.43 -51.26 24.96
N GLN A 143 -12.86 -50.06 24.56
CA GLN A 143 -14.24 -49.65 24.70
C GLN A 143 -15.19 -50.52 23.87
N ARG A 144 -14.80 -50.97 22.67
CA ARG A 144 -15.57 -51.95 21.88
C ARG A 144 -15.72 -53.29 22.60
N ILE A 145 -14.65 -53.80 23.21
CA ILE A 145 -14.69 -55.06 23.97
C ILE A 145 -15.66 -54.92 25.17
N VAL A 146 -15.52 -53.85 25.96
CA VAL A 146 -16.38 -53.59 27.13
C VAL A 146 -17.86 -53.39 26.75
N THR A 147 -18.16 -52.80 25.58
CA THR A 147 -19.54 -52.65 25.11
C THR A 147 -20.14 -53.93 24.53
N HIS A 148 -19.32 -54.90 24.12
CA HIS A 148 -19.76 -56.17 23.53
C HIS A 148 -19.86 -57.31 24.57
N GLU A 149 -19.31 -57.10 25.79
CA GLU A 149 -19.49 -57.99 26.96
C GLU A 149 -20.72 -57.62 27.83
N ARG A 150 -21.62 -56.78 27.35
CA ARG A 150 -22.93 -56.51 27.96
C ARG A 150 -24.05 -56.98 27.04
#